data_AF-A0A428VPW0-F1
#
_entry.id   AF-A0A428VPW0-F1
#
_cell.length_a   1.000
_cell.length_b   1.000
_cell.length_c   1.000
_cell.angle_alpha   90.00
_cell.angle_beta   90.00
_cell.angle_gamma   90.00
#
_symmetry.space_group_name_H-M   'P 1'
#
loop_
_entity.id
_entity.type
_entity.pdbx_description
1 polymer ?
#
loop_
_entity_poly.entity_id
_entity_poly.type
_entity_poly.pdbx_seq_one_letter_code
_entity_poly.pdbx_strand_id
1 'polypeptide(L)'
;ATGHRTRGGDFLGSPTYAAPEHLRGEPLDGRTDQYALTCVLYACLTGSPPFKGDVPTVIKGHLNGDPPAISRVVALPPSIDEVIRKGMAKSPADRYPSCVEMVAA
;
A
#
# COMPACT_ATOMS: atom_id res chain seq x y z
N ALA A 1 -3.99 15.45 -18.76
CA ALA A 1 -5.24 14.71 -18.55
C ALA A 1 -5.27 13.54 -19.53
N THR A 2 -4.85 12.36 -19.10
CA THR A 2 -4.75 11.16 -19.95
C THR A 2 -5.88 10.22 -19.56
N GLY A 3 -6.95 10.22 -20.35
CA GLY A 3 -8.13 9.38 -20.12
C GLY A 3 -7.81 7.91 -20.35
N HIS A 4 -8.05 7.08 -19.35
CA HIS A 4 -7.89 5.63 -19.42
C HIS A 4 -9.10 5.04 -20.18
N ARG A 5 -8.84 4.42 -21.33
CA ARG A 5 -9.83 3.58 -22.03
C ARG A 5 -10.09 2.35 -21.17
N THR A 6 -11.35 2.09 -20.84
CA THR A 6 -11.80 0.83 -20.25
C THR A 6 -12.04 -0.18 -21.39
N ARG A 7 -11.32 -1.31 -21.38
CA ARG A 7 -11.78 -2.52 -22.07
C ARG A 7 -12.48 -3.38 -21.01
N GLY A 8 -13.67 -3.88 -21.34
CA GLY A 8 -14.55 -4.55 -20.38
C GLY A 8 -13.83 -5.69 -19.66
N GLY A 9 -13.70 -5.56 -18.33
CA GLY A 9 -12.97 -6.48 -17.45
C GLY A 9 -12.07 -5.77 -16.44
N ASP A 10 -11.72 -4.51 -16.67
CA ASP A 10 -10.77 -3.76 -15.83
C ASP A 10 -11.40 -3.28 -14.51
N PHE A 11 -10.67 -3.48 -13.41
CA PHE A 11 -10.91 -2.81 -12.12
C PHE A 11 -11.06 -1.29 -12.36
N LEU A 12 -12.23 -0.74 -12.05
CA LEU A 12 -12.52 0.69 -12.16
C LEU A 12 -11.81 1.45 -11.03
N GLY A 13 -10.52 1.69 -11.21
CA GLY A 13 -9.68 2.42 -10.26
C GLY A 13 -8.19 2.23 -10.54
N SER A 14 -7.35 3.12 -10.02
CA SER A 14 -5.90 2.90 -9.99
C SER A 14 -5.57 2.15 -8.69
N PRO A 15 -5.07 0.91 -8.73
CA PRO A 15 -4.84 0.10 -7.53
C PRO A 15 -3.65 0.56 -6.68
N THR A 16 -3.13 1.76 -6.94
CA THR A 16 -1.90 2.33 -6.37
C THR A 16 -1.79 2.23 -4.86
N TYR A 17 -2.93 2.26 -4.16
CA TYR A 17 -3.01 2.19 -2.69
C TYR A 17 -4.01 1.12 -2.20
N ALA A 18 -4.42 0.20 -3.07
CA ALA A 18 -5.42 -0.80 -2.72
C ALA A 18 -4.83 -1.89 -1.80
N ALA A 19 -5.53 -2.18 -0.71
CA ALA A 19 -5.14 -3.26 0.19
C ALA A 19 -5.32 -4.64 -0.48
N PRO A 20 -4.53 -5.65 -0.08
CA PRO A 20 -4.62 -7.01 -0.62
C PRO A 20 -6.03 -7.61 -0.52
N GLU A 21 -6.69 -7.45 0.63
CA GLU A 21 -8.06 -7.92 0.89
C GLU A 21 -9.08 -7.25 -0.04
N HIS A 22 -8.90 -5.96 -0.36
CA HIS A 22 -9.74 -5.25 -1.32
C HIS A 22 -9.55 -5.85 -2.72
N LEU A 23 -8.30 -6.07 -3.14
CA LEU A 23 -7.99 -6.67 -4.45
C LEU A 23 -8.48 -8.12 -4.57
N ARG A 24 -8.63 -8.84 -3.46
CA ARG A 24 -9.17 -10.21 -3.41
C ARG A 24 -10.69 -10.26 -3.27
N GLY A 25 -11.36 -9.14 -2.99
CA GLY A 25 -12.80 -9.11 -2.69
C GLY A 25 -13.15 -9.74 -1.34
N GLU A 26 -12.22 -9.69 -0.37
CA GLU A 26 -12.40 -10.18 0.99
C GLU A 26 -13.16 -9.14 1.86
N PRO A 27 -13.69 -9.54 3.03
CA PRO A 27 -14.31 -8.60 3.97
C PRO A 27 -13.35 -7.47 4.36
N LEU A 28 -13.86 -6.25 4.36
CA LEU A 28 -13.09 -5.05 4.66
C LEU A 28 -13.40 -4.56 6.07
N ASP A 29 -12.36 -4.20 6.81
CA ASP A 29 -12.44 -3.43 8.04
C ASP A 29 -11.51 -2.20 7.97
N GLY A 30 -11.39 -1.46 9.09
CA GLY A 30 -10.55 -0.25 9.16
C GLY A 30 -9.05 -0.48 8.87
N ARG A 31 -8.58 -1.73 8.87
CA ARG A 31 -7.19 -2.05 8.50
C ARG A 31 -6.97 -1.97 7.00
N THR A 32 -8.03 -2.02 6.20
CA THR A 32 -8.00 -1.71 4.76
C THR A 32 -7.51 -0.27 4.54
N ASP A 33 -8.09 0.67 5.28
CA ASP A 33 -7.70 2.09 5.24
C ASP A 33 -6.31 2.32 5.82
N GLN A 34 -5.94 1.58 6.88
CA GLN A 34 -4.59 1.63 7.43
C GLN A 34 -3.52 1.24 6.40
N TYR A 35 -3.77 0.20 5.60
CA TYR A 35 -2.85 -0.20 4.53
C TYR A 35 -2.71 0.92 3.49
N ALA A 36 -3.83 1.49 3.05
CA ALA A 36 -3.84 2.60 2.10
C ALA A 36 -3.11 3.83 2.66
N LEU A 37 -3.35 4.18 3.93
CA LEU A 37 -2.67 5.25 4.63
C LEU A 37 -1.16 5.01 4.73
N THR A 38 -0.73 3.76 4.97
CA THR A 38 0.70 3.41 4.97
C THR A 38 1.32 3.59 3.59
N CYS A 39 0.61 3.25 2.52
CA CYS A 39 1.08 3.48 1.15
C CYS A 39 1.16 4.99 0.82
N VAL A 40 0.21 5.79 1.31
CA VAL A 40 0.25 7.26 1.19
C VAL A 40 1.43 7.82 1.96
N LEU A 41 1.69 7.36 3.20
CA LEU A 41 2.85 7.75 3.98
C LEU A 41 4.16 7.45 3.22
N TYR A 42 4.29 6.25 2.66
CA TYR A 42 5.43 5.90 1.79
C TYR A 42 5.57 6.90 0.63
N ALA A 43 4.47 7.24 -0.05
CA ALA A 43 4.48 8.16 -1.17
C ALA A 43 4.84 9.59 -0.75
N CYS A 44 4.38 10.06 0.41
CA CYS A 44 4.76 11.36 0.96
C CYS A 44 6.25 11.43 1.28
N LEU A 45 6.83 10.37 1.84
CA LEU A 45 8.23 10.34 2.25
C LEU A 45 9.20 10.15 1.08
N THR A 46 8.81 9.40 0.05
CA THR A 46 9.69 9.02 -1.07
C THR A 46 9.35 9.76 -2.38
N GLY A 47 8.27 10.52 -2.42
CA GLY A 47 7.74 11.18 -3.62
C GLY A 47 7.14 10.21 -4.64
N SER A 48 6.81 8.98 -4.25
CA SER A 48 6.49 7.90 -5.18
C SER A 48 5.74 6.74 -4.50
N PRO A 49 4.76 6.09 -5.16
CA PRO A 49 4.06 4.96 -4.55
C PRO A 49 4.99 3.76 -4.34
N PRO A 50 4.65 2.85 -3.40
CA PRO A 50 5.49 1.69 -3.05
C PRO A 50 5.64 0.69 -4.20
N PHE A 51 4.59 0.52 -5.01
CA PHE A 51 4.63 -0.31 -6.21
C PHE A 51 4.33 0.55 -7.45
N LYS A 52 5.10 0.34 -8.51
CA LYS A 52 5.01 1.07 -9.78
C LYS A 52 5.03 0.07 -10.94
N GLY A 53 4.39 0.45 -12.04
CA GLY A 53 4.33 -0.36 -13.25
C GLY A 53 2.96 -0.23 -13.91
N ASP A 54 2.65 -1.17 -14.79
CA ASP A 54 1.29 -1.35 -15.27
C ASP A 54 0.36 -1.87 -14.14
N VAL A 55 -0.94 -1.82 -14.39
CA VAL A 55 -1.97 -2.25 -13.42
C VAL A 55 -1.70 -3.67 -12.88
N PRO A 56 -1.39 -4.69 -13.71
CA PRO A 56 -1.07 -6.03 -13.22
C PRO A 56 0.16 -6.07 -12.31
N THR A 57 1.22 -5.33 -12.63
CA THR A 57 2.42 -5.25 -11.80
C THR A 57 2.13 -4.63 -10.44
N VAL A 58 1.35 -3.55 -10.41
CA VAL A 58 0.96 -2.89 -9.16
C VAL A 58 0.10 -3.80 -8.30
N ILE A 59 -0.90 -4.47 -8.88
CA ILE A 59 -1.73 -5.47 -8.18
C ILE A 59 -0.87 -6.60 -7.61
N LYS A 60 0.06 -7.15 -8.40
CA LYS A 60 0.97 -8.20 -7.94
C LYS A 60 1.85 -7.73 -6.77
N GLY A 61 2.32 -6.49 -6.80
CA GLY A 61 3.08 -5.88 -5.71
C GLY A 61 2.25 -5.79 -4.43
N HIS A 62 1.02 -5.29 -4.51
CA HIS A 62 0.14 -5.24 -3.35
C HIS A 62 -0.18 -6.63 -2.81
N LEU A 63 -0.45 -7.63 -3.66
CA LEU A 63 -0.80 -8.98 -3.22
C LEU A 63 0.38 -9.75 -2.61
N ASN A 64 1.58 -9.62 -3.17
CA ASN A 64 2.69 -10.55 -2.88
C ASN A 64 4.07 -9.88 -2.65
N GLY A 65 4.24 -8.62 -3.01
CA GLY A 65 5.54 -7.94 -2.94
C GLY A 65 5.79 -7.30 -1.58
N ASP A 66 7.02 -7.33 -1.10
CA ASP A 66 7.41 -6.54 0.07
C ASP A 66 7.55 -5.06 -0.31
N PRO A 67 7.10 -4.12 0.55
CA PRO A 67 7.37 -2.71 0.30
C PRO A 67 8.88 -2.45 0.29
N PRO A 68 9.39 -1.60 -0.61
CA PRO A 68 10.79 -1.19 -0.56
C PRO A 68 11.11 -0.52 0.78
N ALA A 69 12.29 -0.79 1.33
CA ALA A 69 12.77 -0.08 2.52
C ALA A 69 12.95 1.41 2.20
N ILE A 70 12.26 2.28 2.94
CA ILE A 70 12.31 3.74 2.76
C ILE A 70 13.74 4.25 2.99
N SER A 71 14.45 3.69 3.96
CA SER A 71 15.85 4.06 4.27
C SER A 71 16.82 3.89 3.10
N ARG A 72 16.46 3.07 2.09
CA ARG A 72 17.24 2.90 0.86
C ARG A 72 16.91 3.94 -0.21
N VAL A 73 15.80 4.66 -0.07
CA VAL A 73 15.29 5.63 -1.04
C VAL A 73 15.57 7.06 -0.55
N VAL A 74 15.43 7.31 0.75
CA VAL A 74 15.63 8.62 1.39
C VAL A 74 16.37 8.46 2.71
N ALA A 75 17.12 9.49 3.11
CA ALA A 75 17.87 9.50 4.36
C ALA A 75 16.93 9.73 5.56
N LEU A 76 16.28 8.65 6.03
CA LEU A 76 15.40 8.62 7.20
C LEU A 76 15.85 7.57 8.21
N PRO A 77 15.43 7.68 9.49
CA PRO A 77 15.73 6.68 10.51
C PRO A 77 15.23 5.28 10.10
N PRO A 78 16.01 4.20 10.33
CA PRO A 78 15.61 2.83 9.99
C PRO A 78 14.32 2.36 10.68
N SER A 79 13.92 2.99 11.79
CA SER A 79 12.66 2.68 12.47
C SER A 79 11.42 2.87 11.60
N ILE A 80 11.48 3.79 10.61
CA ILE A 80 10.38 4.02 9.67
C ILE A 80 10.13 2.80 8.78
N ASP A 81 11.17 2.03 8.43
CA ASP A 81 11.02 0.84 7.60
C ASP A 81 10.11 -0.19 8.27
N GLU A 82 10.20 -0.32 9.60
CA GLU A 82 9.37 -1.26 10.35
C GLU A 82 7.90 -0.83 10.37
N VAL A 83 7.62 0.47 10.52
CA VAL A 83 6.25 1.01 10.45
C VAL A 83 5.64 0.72 9.08
N ILE A 84 6.38 0.96 8.00
CA ILE A 84 5.91 0.70 6.64
C ILE A 84 5.72 -0.80 6.40
N ARG A 85 6.68 -1.62 6.79
CA ARG A 85 6.63 -3.08 6.63
C ARG A 85 5.41 -3.66 7.36
N LYS A 86 5.16 -3.22 8.59
CA LYS A 86 4.03 -3.68 9.40
C LYS A 86 2.70 -3.12 8.90
N GLY A 87 2.61 -1.83 8.60
CA GLY A 87 1.39 -1.21 8.07
C GLY A 87 0.98 -1.76 6.69
N MET A 88 1.95 -2.19 5.87
CA MET A 88 1.73 -2.85 4.57
C MET A 88 1.76 -4.38 4.63
N ALA A 89 1.63 -4.99 5.81
CA ALA A 89 1.55 -6.45 5.92
C ALA A 89 0.35 -7.00 5.12
N LYS A 90 0.53 -8.17 4.51
CA LYS A 90 -0.46 -8.72 3.56
C LYS A 90 -1.72 -9.23 4.24
N SER A 91 -1.55 -9.79 5.43
CA SER A 91 -2.64 -10.12 6.32
C SER A 91 -3.01 -8.89 7.16
N PRO A 92 -4.29 -8.48 7.21
CA PRO A 92 -4.75 -7.44 8.13
C PRO A 92 -4.47 -7.78 9.61
N ALA A 93 -4.33 -9.05 9.98
CA ALA A 93 -4.01 -9.47 11.34
C ALA A 93 -2.57 -9.12 11.77
N ASP A 94 -1.67 -8.96 10.81
CA ASP A 94 -0.25 -8.69 11.07
C ASP A 94 0.07 -7.19 11.14
N ARG A 95 -0.94 -6.33 10.90
CA ARG A 95 -0.81 -4.87 10.94
C ARG A 95 -1.02 -4.32 12.37
N TYR A 96 -1.07 -3.00 12.51
CA TYR A 96 -1.44 -2.40 13.79
C TYR A 96 -2.95 -2.55 14.03
N PRO A 97 -3.44 -2.52 15.29
CA PRO A 97 -4.86 -2.65 15.58
C PRO A 97 -5.75 -1.59 14.92
N SER A 98 -5.26 -0.35 14.79
CA SER A 98 -5.89 0.75 14.06
C SER A 98 -4.86 1.73 13.48
N CYS A 99 -5.34 2.73 12.74
CA CYS A 99 -4.51 3.84 12.25
C CYS A 99 -3.87 4.65 13.38
N VAL A 100 -4.53 4.75 14.55
CA VAL A 100 -4.02 5.52 15.68
C VAL A 100 -2.79 4.84 16.28
N GLU A 101 -2.83 3.53 16.53
CA GLU A 101 -1.64 2.83 17.03
C GLU A 101 -0.51 2.81 15.99
N MET A 102 -0.83 2.85 14.70
CA MET A 102 0.19 2.98 13.66
C MET A 102 0.90 4.34 13.70
N VAL A 103 0.16 5.43 13.86
CA VAL A 103 0.73 6.80 13.92
C VAL A 103 1.52 7.03 15.21
N ALA A 104 1.17 6.33 16.29
CA ALA A 104 1.86 6.45 17.57
C ALA A 104 3.16 5.62 17.69
N ALA A 105 3.46 4.77 16.70
CA ALA A 105 4.66 3.91 16.67
C ALA A 105 5.90 4.65 16.16
#